data_AF-A0AAW1PUI0-F1
#
_entry.id   AF-A0AAW1PUI0-F1
#
_cell.length_a   1.000
_cell.length_b   1.000
_cell.length_c   1.000
_cell.angle_alpha   90.00
_cell.angle_beta   90.00
_cell.angle_gamma   90.00
#
_symmetry.space_group_name_H-M   'P 1'
#
loop_
_entity.id
_entity.type
_entity.pdbx_description
1 polymer ?
#
loop_
_entity_poly.entity_id
_entity_poly.type
_entity_poly.pdbx_seq_one_letter_code
_entity_poly.pdbx_strand_id
1 'polypeptide(L)'
;MPAQAESAAAVPATERSNDAGASSTTSEQLERDQELDRQIEHALACPCIDDIKTGPCGQSFVGAFACFMRSQAKPQEVDCLEAFTSMQECMGKHPEAFSDIRQSMEAALDHSTGAAQQGKG
;
A
#
# COMPACT_ATOMS: atom_id res chain seq x y z
N MET A 1 -43.59 -16.79 21.91
CA MET A 1 -43.33 -15.65 22.83
C MET A 1 -41.83 -15.36 22.80
N PRO A 2 -41.36 -14.16 23.13
CA PRO A 2 -41.47 -12.88 22.41
C PRO A 2 -40.07 -12.34 22.01
N ALA A 3 -40.07 -11.27 21.20
CA ALA A 3 -38.96 -10.34 21.05
C ALA A 3 -38.47 -9.79 22.40
N GLN A 4 -37.21 -9.35 22.49
CA GLN A 4 -36.82 -8.05 23.06
C GLN A 4 -35.46 -7.58 22.52
N ALA A 5 -35.40 -6.28 22.26
CA ALA A 5 -34.27 -5.45 21.87
C ALA A 5 -33.87 -4.57 23.07
N GLU A 6 -32.64 -4.09 23.13
CA GLU A 6 -32.17 -2.87 23.82
C GLU A 6 -30.64 -2.77 23.67
N SER A 7 -29.94 -1.64 23.73
CA SER A 7 -30.14 -0.25 23.31
C SER A 7 -28.77 0.44 23.51
N ALA A 8 -28.50 1.52 22.79
CA ALA A 8 -27.27 2.28 22.84
C ALA A 8 -27.10 3.07 24.15
N ALA A 9 -25.85 3.29 24.60
CA ALA A 9 -25.50 4.45 25.43
C ALA A 9 -23.99 4.77 25.35
N ALA A 10 -23.72 6.06 25.13
CA ALA A 10 -22.42 6.68 25.00
C ALA A 10 -21.60 6.68 26.30
N VAL A 11 -20.26 6.76 26.18
CA VAL A 11 -19.40 7.35 27.21
C VAL A 11 -18.48 8.43 26.60
N PRO A 12 -18.34 9.60 27.25
CA PRO A 12 -17.73 10.80 26.69
C PRO A 12 -16.20 10.83 26.83
N ALA A 13 -15.60 11.71 26.02
CA ALA A 13 -14.20 12.10 26.04
C ALA A 13 -13.77 12.73 27.38
N THR A 14 -12.58 12.36 27.85
CA THR A 14 -11.73 13.22 28.66
C THR A 14 -10.27 13.03 28.26
N GLU A 15 -9.67 14.14 27.82
CA GLU A 15 -8.31 14.33 27.34
C GLU A 15 -7.21 14.03 28.38
N ARG A 16 -5.99 13.74 27.87
CA ARG A 16 -4.74 14.33 28.41
C ARG A 16 -3.58 14.19 27.42
N SER A 17 -3.28 15.27 26.70
CA SER A 17 -2.09 16.09 26.97
C SER A 17 -1.88 17.08 25.83
N ASN A 18 -1.79 18.36 26.21
CA ASN A 18 -1.18 19.43 25.45
C ASN A 18 0.01 18.94 24.61
N ASP A 19 0.03 19.30 23.34
CA ASP A 19 1.25 19.84 22.75
C ASP A 19 0.92 21.21 22.13
N ALA A 20 1.26 22.24 22.90
CA ALA A 20 1.47 23.58 22.36
C ALA A 20 2.83 23.56 21.66
N GLY A 21 2.87 22.99 20.45
CA GLY A 21 4.01 22.96 19.54
C GLY A 21 3.77 23.81 18.30
N ALA A 22 3.11 24.95 18.46
CA ALA A 22 3.02 25.96 17.41
C ALA A 22 4.37 26.69 17.29
N SER A 23 5.38 26.06 16.66
CA SER A 23 6.44 26.79 15.92
C SER A 23 7.42 25.93 15.11
N SER A 24 7.43 24.58 15.19
CA SER A 24 8.49 23.75 14.53
C SER A 24 8.00 22.91 13.33
N THR A 25 6.70 22.85 13.07
CA THR A 25 6.05 21.85 12.21
C THR A 25 6.21 22.02 10.69
N THR A 26 6.89 23.07 10.22
CA THR A 26 7.17 23.23 8.77
C THR A 26 8.58 22.80 8.42
N SER A 27 9.60 23.22 9.15
CA SER A 27 10.99 22.88 8.80
C SER A 27 11.25 21.37 8.93
N GLU A 28 10.87 20.77 10.05
CA GLU A 28 11.09 19.34 10.31
C GLU A 28 10.22 18.46 9.39
N GLN A 29 9.03 18.92 9.04
CA GLN A 29 8.14 18.21 8.13
C GLN A 29 8.63 18.29 6.68
N LEU A 30 9.21 19.43 6.26
CA LEU A 30 9.85 19.57 4.96
C LEU A 30 11.11 18.70 4.86
N GLU A 31 11.90 18.60 5.93
CA GLU A 31 13.07 17.70 5.97
C GLU A 31 12.64 16.23 5.85
N ARG A 32 11.56 15.84 6.55
CA ARG A 32 10.94 14.52 6.41
C ARG A 32 10.42 14.24 5.01
N ASP A 33 9.75 15.21 4.39
CA ASP A 33 9.17 15.09 3.04
C ASP A 33 10.28 14.94 2.00
N GLN A 34 11.35 15.73 2.09
CA GLN A 34 12.52 15.61 1.20
C GLN A 34 13.23 14.26 1.34
N GLU A 35 13.38 13.76 2.56
CA GLU A 35 13.98 12.45 2.79
C GLU A 35 13.07 11.35 2.25
N LEU A 36 11.76 11.50 2.39
CA LEU A 36 10.80 10.58 1.82
C LEU A 36 10.81 10.61 0.30
N ASP A 37 10.92 11.78 -0.34
CA ASP A 37 11.09 11.91 -1.79
C ASP A 37 12.31 11.11 -2.28
N ARG A 38 13.45 11.23 -1.59
CA ARG A 38 14.64 10.43 -1.93
C ARG A 38 14.40 8.93 -1.80
N GLN A 39 13.67 8.50 -0.76
CA GLN A 39 13.31 7.10 -0.57
C GLN A 39 12.36 6.61 -1.67
N ILE A 40 11.38 7.43 -2.06
CA ILE A 40 10.46 7.16 -3.16
C ILE A 40 11.24 6.98 -4.47
N GLU A 41 12.14 7.91 -4.78
CA GLU A 41 13.00 7.84 -5.97
C GLU A 41 13.89 6.59 -5.96
N HIS A 42 14.50 6.28 -4.82
CA HIS A 42 15.33 5.08 -4.68
C HIS A 42 14.53 3.79 -4.89
N ALA A 43 13.34 3.71 -4.29
CA ALA A 43 12.46 2.55 -4.45
C ALA A 43 11.99 2.39 -5.90
N LEU A 44 11.60 3.49 -6.56
CA LEU A 44 11.21 3.52 -7.99
C LEU A 44 12.36 3.18 -8.95
N ALA A 45 13.61 3.34 -8.53
CA ALA A 45 14.79 2.99 -9.31
C ALA A 45 15.16 1.50 -9.24
N CYS A 46 14.52 0.72 -8.37
CA CYS A 46 14.81 -0.71 -8.25
C CYS A 46 14.42 -1.46 -9.54
N PRO A 47 15.33 -2.24 -10.16
CA PRO A 47 15.06 -2.93 -11.42
C PRO A 47 13.91 -3.94 -11.32
N CYS A 48 13.60 -4.41 -10.10
CA CYS A 48 12.49 -5.35 -9.86
C CYS A 48 11.11 -4.80 -10.24
N ILE A 49 10.94 -3.47 -10.26
CA ILE A 49 9.66 -2.82 -10.60
C ILE A 49 9.73 -2.02 -11.91
N ASP A 50 10.85 -2.12 -12.63
CA ASP A 50 11.09 -1.30 -13.82
C ASP A 50 10.11 -1.63 -14.95
N ASP A 51 9.78 -2.92 -15.14
CA ASP A 51 8.79 -3.37 -16.13
C ASP A 51 7.39 -2.79 -15.87
N ILE A 52 6.99 -2.69 -14.60
CA ILE A 52 5.68 -2.12 -14.23
C ILE A 52 5.69 -0.60 -14.43
N LYS A 53 6.78 0.06 -14.02
CA LYS A 53 6.97 1.51 -14.11
C LYS A 53 7.06 2.02 -15.55
N THR A 54 7.69 1.26 -16.44
CA THR A 54 7.87 1.63 -17.85
C THR A 54 6.75 1.12 -18.76
N GLY A 55 5.94 0.20 -18.27
CA GLY A 55 4.80 -0.38 -18.98
C GLY A 55 3.58 0.55 -19.11
N PRO A 56 2.49 0.05 -19.73
CA PRO A 56 1.30 0.84 -20.05
C PRO A 56 0.55 1.41 -18.83
N CYS A 57 0.77 0.83 -17.65
CA CYS A 57 0.16 1.27 -16.38
C CYS A 57 1.15 1.98 -15.45
N GLY A 58 2.34 2.31 -15.94
CA GLY A 58 3.44 2.84 -15.13
C GLY A 58 3.11 4.14 -14.41
N GLN A 59 2.35 5.04 -15.03
CA GLN A 59 1.96 6.31 -14.40
C GLN A 59 1.06 6.11 -13.18
N SER A 60 0.05 5.24 -13.30
CA SER A 60 -0.81 4.89 -12.17
C SER A 60 -0.03 4.18 -11.07
N PHE A 61 0.94 3.33 -11.44
CA PHE A 61 1.83 2.66 -10.49
C PHE A 61 2.70 3.63 -9.71
N VAL A 62 3.40 4.54 -10.39
CA VAL A 62 4.26 5.55 -9.75
C VAL A 62 3.44 6.44 -8.81
N GLY A 63 2.27 6.89 -9.26
CA GLY A 63 1.37 7.71 -8.44
C GLY A 63 0.87 6.99 -7.18
N ALA A 64 0.40 5.75 -7.33
CA ALA A 64 -0.09 4.95 -6.20
C ALA A 64 1.03 4.60 -5.20
N PHE A 65 2.20 4.19 -5.71
CA PHE A 65 3.36 3.82 -4.90
C PHE A 65 3.92 5.02 -4.13
N ALA A 66 4.05 6.18 -4.78
CA ALA A 66 4.48 7.40 -4.13
C ALA A 66 3.45 7.92 -3.11
N CYS A 67 2.14 7.78 -3.40
CA CYS A 67 1.10 8.09 -2.43
C CYS A 67 1.20 7.21 -1.19
N PHE A 68 1.37 5.90 -1.38
CA PHE A 68 1.49 4.93 -0.29
C PHE A 68 2.64 5.27 0.66
N MET A 69 3.82 5.58 0.13
CA MET A 69 4.97 5.98 0.96
C MET A 69 4.74 7.30 1.71
N ARG A 70 3.99 8.24 1.13
CA ARG A 70 3.57 9.50 1.79
C ARG A 70 2.42 9.33 2.78
N SER A 71 1.68 8.22 2.73
CA SER A 71 0.54 8.00 3.60
C SER A 71 0.98 7.75 5.05
N GLN A 72 0.65 8.70 5.93
CA GLN A 72 0.88 8.61 7.38
C GLN A 72 -0.38 8.12 8.15
N ALA A 73 -1.46 7.80 7.43
CA ALA A 73 -2.74 7.38 8.02
C ALA A 73 -2.64 5.97 8.64
N LYS A 74 -3.42 5.71 9.70
CA LYS A 74 -3.62 4.35 10.26
C LYS A 74 -5.13 4.04 10.25
N PRO A 75 -5.57 2.93 9.62
CA PRO A 75 -4.77 2.00 8.81
C PRO A 75 -4.21 2.72 7.59
N GLN A 76 -2.92 2.51 7.29
CA GLN A 76 -2.32 3.01 6.05
C GLN A 76 -3.21 2.52 4.92
N GLU A 77 -3.40 3.32 3.86
CA GLU A 77 -4.06 2.95 2.58
C GLU A 77 -5.40 3.64 2.26
N VAL A 78 -6.14 4.25 3.20
CA VAL A 78 -7.44 4.89 2.82
C VAL A 78 -7.28 6.09 1.88
N ASP A 79 -6.27 6.94 2.11
CA ASP A 79 -6.03 8.14 1.29
C ASP A 79 -5.49 7.83 -0.11
N CYS A 80 -4.93 6.64 -0.32
CA CYS A 80 -4.28 6.27 -1.58
C CYS A 80 -5.01 5.16 -2.34
N LEU A 81 -6.12 4.65 -1.79
CA LEU A 81 -6.83 3.51 -2.36
C LEU A 81 -7.30 3.79 -3.79
N GLU A 82 -7.77 5.01 -4.08
CA GLU A 82 -8.19 5.39 -5.44
C GLU A 82 -7.06 5.22 -6.47
N ALA A 83 -5.83 5.63 -6.11
CA ALA A 83 -4.68 5.48 -6.98
C ALA A 83 -4.36 3.99 -7.24
N PHE A 84 -4.45 3.15 -6.21
CA PHE A 84 -4.31 1.70 -6.36
C PHE A 84 -5.44 1.06 -7.18
N THR A 85 -6.68 1.55 -7.04
CA THR A 85 -7.81 1.08 -7.86
C THR A 85 -7.58 1.41 -9.33
N SER A 86 -7.20 2.64 -9.65
CA SER A 86 -6.90 3.05 -11.03
C SER A 86 -5.79 2.19 -11.66
N MET A 87 -4.75 1.89 -10.89
CA MET A 87 -3.67 1.00 -11.33
C MET A 87 -4.19 -0.42 -11.60
N GLN A 88 -4.96 -1.00 -10.69
CA GLN A 88 -5.54 -2.34 -10.87
C GLN A 88 -6.49 -2.41 -12.08
N GLU A 89 -7.31 -1.39 -12.29
CA GLU A 89 -8.17 -1.29 -13.47
C GLU A 89 -7.37 -1.21 -14.77
N CYS A 90 -6.25 -0.49 -14.78
CA CYS A 90 -5.34 -0.47 -15.91
C CYS A 90 -4.72 -1.85 -16.17
N MET A 91 -4.22 -2.53 -15.13
CA MET A 91 -3.64 -3.87 -15.26
C MET A 91 -4.66 -4.88 -15.81
N GLY A 92 -5.92 -4.78 -15.39
CA GLY A 92 -7.01 -5.61 -15.91
C GLY A 92 -7.34 -5.37 -17.39
N LYS A 93 -7.10 -4.16 -17.90
CA LYS A 93 -7.27 -3.83 -19.33
C LYS A 93 -6.08 -4.25 -20.20
N HIS A 94 -4.91 -4.49 -19.60
CA HIS A 94 -3.67 -4.84 -20.27
C HIS A 94 -3.09 -6.19 -19.79
N PRO A 95 -3.87 -7.28 -19.78
CA PRO A 95 -3.41 -8.56 -19.24
C PRO A 95 -2.17 -9.12 -19.96
N GLU A 96 -1.98 -8.77 -21.24
CA GLU A 96 -0.81 -9.13 -22.04
C GLU A 96 0.49 -8.46 -21.58
N ALA A 97 0.42 -7.27 -20.97
CA ALA A 97 1.61 -6.58 -20.46
C ALA A 97 2.08 -7.16 -19.11
N PHE A 98 1.23 -7.93 -18.44
CA PHE A 98 1.51 -8.52 -17.12
C PHE A 98 1.58 -10.06 -17.17
N SER A 99 1.54 -10.67 -18.35
CA SER A 99 1.57 -12.13 -18.48
C SER A 99 2.86 -12.75 -17.95
N ASP A 100 4.00 -12.16 -18.26
CA ASP A 100 5.32 -12.66 -17.85
C ASP A 100 5.52 -12.52 -16.34
N ILE A 101 5.04 -11.41 -15.76
CA ILE A 101 5.02 -11.19 -14.30
C ILE A 101 4.10 -12.23 -13.64
N ARG A 102 2.94 -12.52 -14.23
CA ARG A 102 2.02 -13.54 -13.69
C ARG A 102 2.62 -14.94 -13.76
N GLN A 103 3.20 -15.32 -14.90
CA GLN A 103 3.83 -16.62 -15.08
C GLN A 103 5.05 -16.82 -14.17
N SER A 104 5.86 -15.78 -13.99
CA SER A 104 7.00 -15.84 -13.07
C SER A 104 6.57 -15.98 -11.62
N MET A 105 5.49 -15.29 -11.20
CA MET A 105 4.89 -15.50 -9.87
C MET A 105 4.27 -16.89 -9.72
N GLU A 106 3.55 -17.41 -10.72
CA GLU A 106 3.00 -18.77 -10.72
C GLU A 106 4.10 -19.82 -10.59
N ALA A 107 5.21 -19.65 -11.31
CA ALA A 107 6.39 -20.51 -11.18
C ALA A 107 7.07 -20.41 -9.81
N ALA A 108 7.14 -19.20 -9.22
CA ALA A 108 7.67 -19.00 -7.88
C ALA A 108 6.79 -19.64 -6.79
N LEU A 109 5.47 -19.60 -6.95
CA LEU A 109 4.50 -20.21 -6.04
C LEU A 109 4.56 -21.75 -6.07
N ASP A 110 4.72 -22.35 -7.25
CA ASP A 110 4.90 -23.80 -7.41
C ASP A 110 6.17 -24.29 -6.67
N HIS A 111 7.25 -23.48 -6.71
CA HIS A 111 8.47 -23.76 -5.95
C HIS A 111 8.29 -23.60 -4.43
N SER A 112 7.36 -22.75 -3.98
CA SER A 112 7.07 -22.53 -2.56
C SER A 112 6.06 -23.50 -1.97
N THR A 113 5.28 -24.24 -2.78
CA THR A 113 4.28 -25.22 -2.29
C THR A 113 4.80 -26.66 -2.23
N GLY A 114 6.10 -26.89 -2.45
CA GLY A 114 6.77 -28.19 -2.35
C GLY A 114 7.13 -28.69 -0.93
N ALA A 115 6.44 -28.26 0.13
CA ALA A 115 6.69 -28.72 1.50
C ALA A 115 5.56 -29.61 2.06
N ALA A 116 5.08 -30.57 1.25
CA ALA A 116 4.31 -31.70 1.75
C ALA A 116 4.37 -32.88 0.77
N GLN A 117 5.55 -33.50 0.62
CA GLN A 117 5.70 -34.93 0.28
C GLN A 117 7.17 -35.35 0.33
N GLN A 118 7.59 -35.92 1.46
CA GLN A 118 8.64 -36.92 1.50
C GLN A 118 8.42 -37.81 2.72
N GLY A 119 7.50 -38.75 2.55
CA GLY A 119 7.42 -39.98 3.32
C GLY A 119 7.29 -41.14 2.35
N LYS A 120 8.35 -41.94 2.21
CA LYS A 120 8.37 -43.40 1.96
C LYS A 120 9.79 -43.87 1.62
N GLY A 121 10.27 -44.83 2.40
CA GLY A 121 11.52 -45.56 2.22
C GLY A 121 11.97 -46.17 3.52
#